data_AF-A0A849M8G5-F1
#
_entry.id   AF-A0A849M8G5-F1
#
_cell.length_a   1.000
_cell.length_b   1.000
_cell.length_c   1.000
_cell.angle_alpha   90.00
_cell.angle_beta   90.00
_cell.angle_gamma   90.00
#
_symmetry.space_group_name_H-M   'P 1'
#
loop_
_entity.id
_entity.type
_entity.pdbx_description
1 polymer ?
#
loop_
_entity_poly.entity_id
_entity_poly.type
_entity_poly.pdbx_seq_one_letter_code
_entity_poly.pdbx_strand_id
1 'polypeptide(L)'
;MIENILSVDVEEWFHPEALQYQFPTEIWSEQSYRVHENVEKLLTLFEEKNVKATFFTLGWVANEHPDMIRKIVDNGHEIASHGLMHRMVTKLTPEEFEKDLGESIKILEDISGHKVIGFRAPTFSVVEETFWAWEIMLKLGLEYDSSIYPIWHDRYGVPLSPRSVYTAIEKEEKSLTEFPMSTMKFFGKNIPFGGGGYLRIFPNWFTRMGIKSVNKEGIPAIMYMHPWEFDADQPKVELGKIQSARHYYNIKNNLSKLGQLLDEFRWTSFKETIEKNIKQTAS
;
A
#
# COMPACT_ATOMS: atom_id res chain seq x y z
N MET A 1 4.60 -23.77 -1.98
CA MET A 1 3.61 -22.86 -1.36
C MET A 1 3.85 -21.50 -1.98
N ILE A 2 2.82 -20.87 -2.54
CA ILE A 2 2.94 -19.54 -3.16
C ILE A 2 3.33 -18.50 -2.10
N GLU A 3 4.19 -17.56 -2.46
CA GLU A 3 4.54 -16.42 -1.60
C GLU A 3 3.53 -15.30 -1.84
N ASN A 4 2.92 -14.80 -0.77
CA ASN A 4 2.00 -13.68 -0.80
C ASN A 4 2.78 -12.37 -0.62
N ILE A 5 2.22 -11.26 -1.05
CA ILE A 5 2.89 -9.97 -1.03
C ILE A 5 2.35 -9.13 0.12
N LEU A 6 3.26 -8.61 0.95
CA LEU A 6 2.94 -7.77 2.10
C LEU A 6 3.40 -6.33 1.86
N SER A 7 2.56 -5.36 2.21
CA SER A 7 2.91 -3.95 2.12
C SER A 7 2.37 -3.12 3.27
N VAL A 8 3.01 -1.97 3.48
CA VAL A 8 2.64 -0.95 4.45
C VAL A 8 2.57 0.38 3.72
N ASP A 9 1.44 1.07 3.81
CA ASP A 9 1.25 2.43 3.30
C ASP A 9 1.60 3.39 4.44
N VAL A 10 2.80 3.97 4.37
CA VAL A 10 3.44 4.73 5.45
C VAL A 10 2.85 6.13 5.50
N GLU A 11 1.83 6.25 6.33
CA GLU A 11 1.05 7.45 6.56
C GLU A 11 0.90 7.77 8.05
N GLU A 12 0.77 9.05 8.35
CA GLU A 12 0.33 9.52 9.66
C GLU A 12 -1.17 9.31 9.88
N TRP A 13 -1.59 9.33 11.14
CA TRP A 13 -2.99 9.12 11.53
C TRP A 13 -3.95 10.19 10.97
N PHE A 14 -3.44 11.36 10.57
CA PHE A 14 -4.21 12.48 10.02
C PHE A 14 -4.24 12.55 8.49
N HIS A 15 -3.44 11.74 7.78
CA HIS A 15 -3.44 11.69 6.32
C HIS A 15 -4.67 11.05 5.65
N PRO A 16 -5.36 10.04 6.25
CA PRO A 16 -6.45 9.35 5.56
C PRO A 16 -7.46 10.32 4.93
N GLU A 17 -7.92 10.01 3.72
CA GLU A 17 -8.80 10.88 2.93
C GLU A 17 -10.08 11.33 3.66
N ALA A 18 -10.53 10.55 4.66
CA ALA A 18 -11.65 10.92 5.53
C ALA A 18 -11.37 12.13 6.44
N LEU A 19 -10.10 12.44 6.70
CA LEU A 19 -9.62 13.47 7.62
C LEU A 19 -9.08 14.71 6.92
N GLN A 20 -8.87 14.68 5.59
CA GLN A 20 -8.23 15.76 4.82
C GLN A 20 -8.81 17.17 5.06
N TYR A 21 -10.11 17.29 5.35
CA TYR A 21 -10.77 18.59 5.57
C TYR A 21 -10.55 19.11 6.99
N GLN A 22 -10.32 18.22 7.95
CA GLN A 22 -10.00 18.60 9.33
C GLN A 22 -8.49 18.81 9.50
N PHE A 23 -7.68 18.13 8.69
CA PHE A 23 -6.23 18.19 8.70
C PHE A 23 -5.68 18.49 7.30
N PRO A 24 -5.87 19.73 6.80
CA PRO A 24 -5.28 20.14 5.54
C PRO A 24 -3.74 20.25 5.69
N THR A 25 -3.04 20.21 4.56
CA THR A 25 -1.57 20.08 4.51
C THR A 25 -0.82 21.15 5.29
N GLU A 26 -1.40 22.35 5.43
CA GLU A 26 -0.79 23.50 6.09
C GLU A 26 -0.57 23.30 7.59
N ILE A 27 -1.34 22.40 8.21
CA ILE A 27 -1.28 22.16 9.67
C ILE A 27 -0.62 20.84 10.05
N TRP A 28 -0.13 20.07 9.07
CA TRP A 28 0.47 18.75 9.33
C TRP A 28 1.66 18.82 10.29
N SER A 29 2.53 19.81 10.12
CA SER A 29 3.72 20.00 10.98
C SER A 29 3.40 20.42 12.41
N GLU A 30 2.16 20.78 12.70
CA GLU A 30 1.69 21.13 14.04
C GLU A 30 1.10 19.91 14.78
N GLN A 31 0.90 18.78 14.09
CA GLN A 31 0.29 17.59 14.67
C GLN A 31 1.30 16.74 15.44
N SER A 32 0.81 15.93 16.38
CA SER A 32 1.63 14.92 17.02
C SER A 32 1.92 13.77 16.06
N TYR A 33 3.19 13.55 15.75
CA TYR A 33 3.62 12.44 14.91
C TYR A 33 3.53 11.11 15.65
N ARG A 34 3.02 10.09 14.99
CA ARG A 34 2.85 8.72 15.53
C ARG A 34 3.43 7.68 14.59
N VAL A 35 3.68 8.01 13.33
CA VAL A 35 4.10 7.05 12.30
C VAL A 35 5.39 6.33 12.68
N HIS A 36 6.35 7.05 13.26
CA HIS A 36 7.64 6.49 13.67
C HIS A 36 7.49 5.31 14.63
N GLU A 37 6.81 5.51 15.76
CA GLU A 37 6.58 4.45 16.75
C GLU A 37 5.78 3.27 16.18
N ASN A 38 4.88 3.55 15.25
CA ASN A 38 4.03 2.51 14.66
C ASN A 38 4.76 1.68 13.60
N VAL A 39 5.62 2.30 12.79
CA VAL A 39 6.53 1.59 11.88
C VAL A 39 7.50 0.71 12.68
N GLU A 40 8.04 1.19 13.79
CA GLU A 40 8.92 0.41 14.68
C GLU A 40 8.26 -0.88 15.18
N LYS A 41 6.98 -0.81 15.58
CA LYS A 41 6.20 -2.01 15.97
C LYS A 41 6.07 -3.01 14.83
N LEU A 42 5.86 -2.52 13.60
CA LEU A 42 5.74 -3.37 12.42
C LEU A 42 7.08 -4.01 12.04
N LEU A 43 8.18 -3.24 12.05
CA LEU A 43 9.52 -3.76 11.80
C LEU A 43 9.90 -4.85 12.80
N THR A 44 9.63 -4.63 14.09
CA THR A 44 9.85 -5.64 15.14
C THR A 44 9.08 -6.92 14.85
N LEU A 45 7.78 -6.81 14.53
CA LEU A 45 6.96 -7.97 14.19
C LEU A 45 7.48 -8.68 12.92
N PHE A 46 7.88 -7.94 11.89
CA PHE A 46 8.38 -8.53 10.65
C PHE A 46 9.72 -9.23 10.84
N GLU A 47 10.60 -8.69 11.69
CA GLU A 47 11.85 -9.34 12.11
C GLU A 47 11.57 -10.65 12.86
N GLU A 48 10.70 -10.62 13.87
CA GLU A 48 10.30 -11.81 14.65
C GLU A 48 9.73 -12.93 13.77
N LYS A 49 9.04 -12.55 12.68
CA LYS A 49 8.41 -13.48 11.73
C LYS A 49 9.28 -13.78 10.51
N ASN A 50 10.46 -13.18 10.39
CA ASN A 50 11.34 -13.27 9.24
C ASN A 50 10.62 -12.97 7.90
N VAL A 51 9.88 -11.86 7.88
CA VAL A 51 9.07 -11.42 6.73
C VAL A 51 9.68 -10.17 6.11
N LYS A 52 9.76 -10.12 4.78
CA LYS A 52 10.03 -8.90 4.02
C LYS A 52 8.74 -8.34 3.43
N ALA A 53 8.71 -7.02 3.26
CA ALA A 53 7.53 -6.26 2.88
C ALA A 53 7.95 -5.01 2.10
N THR A 54 6.98 -4.37 1.47
CA THR A 54 7.14 -3.12 0.74
C THR A 54 6.48 -1.97 1.48
N PHE A 55 7.20 -0.88 1.69
CA PHE A 55 6.74 0.31 2.39
C PHE A 55 6.47 1.41 1.36
N PHE A 56 5.22 1.56 0.94
CA PHE A 56 4.79 2.67 0.10
C PHE A 56 4.75 3.92 0.95
N THR A 57 5.67 4.85 0.71
CA THR A 57 5.92 5.95 1.64
C THR A 57 5.65 7.30 1.00
N LEU A 58 4.98 8.17 1.75
CA LEU A 58 4.82 9.57 1.36
C LEU A 58 6.15 10.30 1.42
N GLY A 59 6.46 11.09 0.38
CA GLY A 59 7.67 11.92 0.37
C GLY A 59 7.72 12.91 1.54
N TRP A 60 6.56 13.45 1.96
CA TRP A 60 6.47 14.29 3.16
C TRP A 60 6.90 13.54 4.44
N VAL A 61 6.39 12.31 4.64
CA VAL A 61 6.76 11.49 5.81
C VAL A 61 8.25 11.14 5.78
N ALA A 62 8.80 10.86 4.61
CA ALA A 62 10.22 10.56 4.45
C ALA A 62 11.10 11.77 4.85
N ASN A 63 10.70 12.99 4.49
CA ASN A 63 11.42 14.22 4.90
C ASN A 63 11.36 14.48 6.40
N GLU A 64 10.22 14.24 7.04
CA GLU A 64 10.07 14.42 8.50
C GLU A 64 10.81 13.33 9.29
N HIS A 65 10.95 12.14 8.72
CA HIS A 65 11.51 10.96 9.39
C HIS A 65 12.57 10.22 8.56
N PRO A 66 13.67 10.86 8.15
CA PRO A 66 14.66 10.22 7.27
C PRO A 66 15.32 9.00 7.92
N ASP A 67 15.52 9.01 9.23
CA ASP A 67 16.11 7.88 9.97
C ASP A 67 15.17 6.66 10.00
N MET A 68 13.84 6.88 10.02
CA MET A 68 12.87 5.79 9.89
C MET A 68 12.97 5.11 8.53
N ILE A 69 13.14 5.89 7.45
CA ILE A 69 13.29 5.35 6.09
C ILE A 69 14.56 4.53 5.97
N ARG A 70 15.69 5.04 6.47
CA ARG A 70 16.95 4.29 6.52
C ARG A 70 16.78 2.98 7.29
N LYS A 71 16.11 3.02 8.44
CA LYS A 71 15.86 1.82 9.23
C LYS A 71 15.01 0.78 8.50
N ILE A 72 13.96 1.20 7.78
CA ILE A 72 13.15 0.28 6.95
C ILE A 72 14.05 -0.46 5.95
N VAL A 73 14.93 0.26 5.27
CA VAL A 73 15.86 -0.28 4.27
C VAL A 73 16.94 -1.16 4.90
N ASP A 74 17.52 -0.74 6.02
CA ASP A 74 18.55 -1.50 6.76
C ASP A 74 17.99 -2.84 7.25
N ASN A 75 16.68 -2.91 7.50
CA ASN A 75 15.95 -4.14 7.82
C ASN A 75 15.61 -4.97 6.56
N GLY A 76 16.08 -4.58 5.38
CA GLY A 76 15.92 -5.31 4.11
C GLY A 76 14.53 -5.21 3.50
N HIS A 77 13.72 -4.22 3.88
CA HIS A 77 12.43 -3.97 3.27
C HIS A 77 12.56 -3.08 2.03
N GLU A 78 11.59 -3.18 1.12
CA GLU A 78 11.53 -2.31 -0.06
C GLU A 78 10.90 -0.97 0.31
N ILE A 79 11.44 0.13 -0.22
CA ILE A 79 10.80 1.45 -0.23
C ILE A 79 10.18 1.68 -1.62
N ALA A 80 8.91 2.07 -1.64
CA ALA A 80 8.17 2.45 -2.83
C ALA A 80 7.47 3.81 -2.61
N SER A 81 7.03 4.49 -3.67
CA SER A 81 6.38 5.79 -3.54
C SER A 81 4.88 5.66 -3.25
N HIS A 82 4.39 6.47 -2.32
CA HIS A 82 2.96 6.71 -2.11
C HIS A 82 2.52 8.12 -2.54
N GLY A 83 3.31 8.77 -3.41
CA GLY A 83 3.17 10.20 -3.74
C GLY A 83 3.85 11.11 -2.72
N LEU A 84 3.68 12.42 -2.87
CA LEU A 84 4.34 13.41 -2.00
C LEU A 84 3.46 13.79 -0.81
N MET A 85 2.23 14.27 -1.09
CA MET A 85 1.32 14.90 -0.13
C MET A 85 -0.04 14.19 -0.01
N HIS A 86 -0.09 12.86 -0.18
CA HIS A 86 -1.31 12.06 -0.07
C HIS A 86 -2.50 12.64 -0.90
N ARG A 87 -2.22 13.16 -2.10
CA ARG A 87 -3.24 13.67 -3.02
C ARG A 87 -3.77 12.52 -3.88
N MET A 88 -5.09 12.39 -3.97
CA MET A 88 -5.70 11.47 -4.94
C MET A 88 -5.35 11.88 -6.37
N VAL A 89 -4.94 10.92 -7.20
CA VAL A 89 -4.61 11.10 -8.62
C VAL A 89 -5.79 11.69 -9.40
N THR A 90 -7.04 11.37 -9.03
CA THR A 90 -8.25 11.96 -9.61
C THR A 90 -8.40 13.47 -9.36
N LYS A 91 -7.61 14.05 -8.45
CA LYS A 91 -7.57 15.49 -8.14
C LYS A 91 -6.32 16.18 -8.71
N LEU A 92 -5.55 15.49 -9.56
CA LEU A 92 -4.32 16.00 -10.16
C LEU A 92 -4.47 16.10 -11.67
N THR A 93 -3.90 17.14 -12.28
CA THR A 93 -3.58 17.09 -13.71
C THR A 93 -2.39 16.17 -13.97
N PRO A 94 -2.17 15.71 -15.21
CA PRO A 94 -0.97 14.98 -15.60
C PRO A 94 0.33 15.66 -15.16
N GLU A 95 0.45 16.98 -15.35
CA GLU A 95 1.63 17.75 -14.98
C GLU A 95 1.81 17.84 -13.46
N GLU A 96 0.72 18.02 -12.72
CA GLU A 96 0.76 18.02 -11.25
C GLU A 96 1.18 16.64 -10.71
N PHE A 97 0.65 15.56 -11.28
CA PHE A 97 1.00 14.20 -10.89
C PHE A 97 2.46 13.86 -11.22
N GLU A 98 2.95 14.23 -12.40
CA GLU A 98 4.36 14.03 -12.76
C GLU A 98 5.28 14.76 -11.79
N LYS A 99 4.94 15.99 -11.40
CA LYS A 99 5.71 16.75 -10.43
C LYS A 99 5.66 16.13 -9.04
N ASP A 100 4.47 15.80 -8.54
CA ASP A 100 4.25 15.21 -7.21
C ASP A 100 5.00 13.87 -7.07
N LEU A 101 4.82 12.98 -8.04
CA LEU A 101 5.45 11.67 -8.04
C LEU A 101 6.96 11.77 -8.26
N GLY A 102 7.43 12.62 -9.18
CA GLY A 102 8.86 12.81 -9.43
C GLY A 102 9.62 13.36 -8.22
N GLU A 103 9.01 14.31 -7.49
CA GLU A 103 9.59 14.83 -6.24
C GLU A 103 9.59 13.78 -5.13
N SER A 104 8.50 13.01 -4.98
CA SER A 104 8.42 11.89 -4.03
C SER A 104 9.50 10.83 -4.29
N ILE A 105 9.65 10.39 -5.55
CA ILE A 105 10.70 9.44 -5.95
C ILE A 105 12.07 9.97 -5.56
N LYS A 106 12.40 11.21 -5.93
CA LYS A 106 13.70 11.80 -5.63
C LYS A 106 14.00 11.83 -4.14
N ILE A 107 13.06 12.29 -3.31
CA ILE A 107 13.24 12.35 -1.85
C ILE A 107 13.51 10.94 -1.28
N LEU A 108 12.70 9.96 -1.72
CA LEU A 108 12.82 8.59 -1.25
C LEU A 108 14.16 7.97 -1.67
N GLU A 109 14.59 8.16 -2.92
CA GLU A 109 15.89 7.67 -3.41
C GLU A 109 17.06 8.33 -2.67
N ASP A 110 17.02 9.65 -2.49
CA ASP A 110 18.06 10.43 -1.79
C ASP A 110 18.24 9.97 -0.33
N ILE A 111 17.14 9.63 0.37
CA ILE A 111 17.18 9.20 1.78
C ILE A 111 17.50 7.70 1.91
N SER A 112 16.87 6.86 1.08
CA SER A 112 16.96 5.40 1.16
C SER A 112 18.24 4.85 0.53
N GLY A 113 18.87 5.59 -0.39
CA GLY A 113 19.99 5.11 -1.20
C GLY A 113 19.61 4.01 -2.20
N HIS A 114 18.31 3.76 -2.42
CA HIS A 114 17.81 2.70 -3.29
C HIS A 114 16.89 3.29 -4.37
N LYS A 115 16.96 2.74 -5.59
CA LYS A 115 16.04 3.09 -6.66
C LYS A 115 14.59 2.78 -6.26
N VAL A 116 13.69 3.72 -6.46
CA VAL A 116 12.25 3.52 -6.28
C VAL A 116 11.66 3.00 -7.60
N ILE A 117 11.09 1.80 -7.56
CA ILE A 117 10.54 1.13 -8.76
C ILE A 117 9.03 0.91 -8.68
N GLY A 118 8.42 1.26 -7.55
CA GLY A 118 7.02 0.99 -7.25
C GLY A 118 6.23 2.22 -6.88
N PHE A 119 4.94 2.22 -7.22
CA PHE A 119 3.98 3.21 -6.77
C PHE A 119 2.67 2.57 -6.30
N ARG A 120 2.02 3.23 -5.33
CA ARG A 120 0.61 3.03 -4.98
C ARG A 120 -0.02 4.40 -4.80
N ALA A 121 -1.17 4.63 -5.41
CA ALA A 121 -1.88 5.88 -5.26
C ALA A 121 -2.59 5.96 -3.91
N PRO A 122 -2.54 7.14 -3.25
CA PRO A 122 -3.41 7.45 -2.11
C PRO A 122 -4.86 7.09 -2.41
N THR A 123 -5.52 6.38 -1.49
CA THR A 123 -6.92 5.95 -1.65
C THR A 123 -7.17 5.08 -2.89
N PHE A 124 -6.17 4.38 -3.43
CA PHE A 124 -6.30 3.56 -4.65
C PHE A 124 -6.88 4.34 -5.83
N SER A 125 -6.52 5.63 -5.94
CA SER A 125 -7.17 6.56 -6.85
C SER A 125 -6.69 6.46 -8.30
N VAL A 126 -5.98 5.39 -8.67
CA VAL A 126 -5.82 5.04 -10.10
C VAL A 126 -7.08 4.28 -10.50
N VAL A 127 -7.92 4.96 -11.25
CA VAL A 127 -9.17 4.51 -11.83
C VAL A 127 -9.17 4.77 -13.34
N GLU A 128 -10.21 4.32 -14.04
CA GLU A 128 -10.27 4.37 -15.51
C GLU A 128 -9.99 5.78 -16.08
N GLU A 129 -10.52 6.84 -15.45
CA GLU A 129 -10.27 8.22 -15.88
C GLU A 129 -8.83 8.71 -15.66
N THR A 130 -8.02 7.98 -14.89
CA THR A 130 -6.64 8.32 -14.53
C THR A 130 -5.59 7.35 -15.09
N PHE A 131 -5.95 6.45 -16.02
CA PHE A 131 -4.96 5.55 -16.63
C PHE A 131 -3.85 6.27 -17.42
N TRP A 132 -4.03 7.56 -17.72
CA TRP A 132 -2.93 8.42 -18.18
C TRP A 132 -1.74 8.45 -17.20
N ALA A 133 -1.97 8.19 -15.91
CA ALA A 133 -0.93 8.17 -14.88
C ALA A 133 0.10 7.06 -15.12
N TRP A 134 -0.29 5.92 -15.71
CA TRP A 134 0.64 4.83 -16.02
C TRP A 134 1.72 5.25 -17.02
N GLU A 135 1.41 6.14 -17.97
CA GLU A 135 2.42 6.68 -18.89
C GLU A 135 3.47 7.51 -18.16
N ILE A 136 3.03 8.30 -17.17
CA ILE A 136 3.90 9.13 -16.35
C ILE A 136 4.75 8.28 -15.41
N MET A 137 4.17 7.24 -14.79
CA MET A 137 4.91 6.28 -13.98
C MET A 137 6.04 5.64 -14.79
N LEU A 138 5.73 5.20 -16.02
CA LEU A 138 6.71 4.62 -16.93
C LEU A 138 7.80 5.62 -17.34
N LYS A 139 7.41 6.88 -17.61
CA LYS A 139 8.33 8.00 -17.90
C LYS A 139 9.30 8.25 -16.75
N LEU A 140 8.81 8.20 -15.50
CA LEU A 140 9.59 8.37 -14.28
C LEU A 140 10.41 7.13 -13.90
N GLY A 141 10.33 6.05 -14.68
CA GLY A 141 11.18 4.87 -14.51
C GLY A 141 10.67 3.85 -13.49
N LEU A 142 9.39 3.94 -13.10
CA LEU A 142 8.73 2.92 -12.29
C LEU A 142 8.46 1.66 -13.13
N GLU A 143 8.49 0.52 -12.45
CA GLU A 143 8.35 -0.82 -13.03
C GLU A 143 7.02 -1.46 -12.64
N TYR A 144 6.41 -1.02 -11.53
CA TYR A 144 5.09 -1.50 -11.14
C TYR A 144 4.19 -0.45 -10.45
N ASP A 145 2.89 -0.70 -10.54
CA ASP A 145 1.81 -0.03 -9.82
C ASP A 145 1.03 -1.07 -8.99
N SER A 146 0.49 -0.65 -7.85
CA SER A 146 -0.38 -1.47 -7.00
C SER A 146 -1.56 -0.64 -6.50
N SER A 147 -2.20 0.06 -7.43
CA SER A 147 -3.28 1.00 -7.15
C SER A 147 -4.66 0.48 -7.52
N ILE A 148 -4.75 -0.55 -8.35
CA ILE A 148 -6.05 -1.04 -8.82
C ILE A 148 -6.69 -1.93 -7.76
N TYR A 149 -7.90 -1.55 -7.34
CA TYR A 149 -8.76 -2.42 -6.54
C TYR A 149 -9.94 -2.94 -7.39
N PRO A 150 -9.99 -4.24 -7.73
CA PRO A 150 -11.07 -4.82 -8.54
C PRO A 150 -12.44 -4.95 -7.83
N ILE A 151 -12.97 -3.84 -7.30
CA ILE A 151 -14.24 -3.79 -6.55
C ILE A 151 -15.08 -2.59 -6.95
N TRP A 152 -16.37 -2.63 -6.61
CA TRP A 152 -17.21 -1.43 -6.58
C TRP A 152 -17.01 -0.71 -5.25
N HIS A 153 -16.59 0.55 -5.28
CA HIS A 153 -16.44 1.39 -4.09
C HIS A 153 -16.81 2.85 -4.40
N ASP A 154 -17.11 3.64 -3.38
CA ASP A 154 -17.66 5.01 -3.53
C ASP A 154 -16.61 6.05 -3.94
N ARG A 155 -15.32 5.77 -3.72
CA ARG A 155 -14.19 6.67 -3.99
C ARG A 155 -13.17 6.15 -4.99
N TYR A 156 -13.14 4.85 -5.23
CA TYR A 156 -12.10 4.17 -6.00
C TYR A 156 -12.63 2.85 -6.55
N GLY A 157 -11.76 2.12 -7.25
CA GLY A 157 -12.00 0.75 -7.67
C GLY A 157 -12.34 0.65 -9.15
N VAL A 158 -11.87 -0.43 -9.76
CA VAL A 158 -12.05 -0.75 -11.17
C VAL A 158 -12.67 -2.16 -11.25
N PRO A 159 -14.00 -2.29 -11.13
CA PRO A 159 -14.67 -3.57 -10.89
C PRO A 159 -14.39 -4.64 -11.95
N LEU A 160 -14.10 -4.23 -13.19
CA LEU A 160 -13.84 -5.11 -14.32
C LEU A 160 -12.35 -5.40 -14.55
N SER A 161 -11.45 -4.79 -13.75
CA SER A 161 -10.02 -5.06 -13.86
C SER A 161 -9.69 -6.52 -13.49
N PRO A 162 -8.66 -7.13 -14.13
CA PRO A 162 -8.14 -8.42 -13.71
C PRO A 162 -7.81 -8.46 -12.20
N ARG A 163 -7.96 -9.64 -11.58
CA ARG A 163 -7.55 -9.87 -10.18
C ARG A 163 -6.14 -10.42 -10.04
N SER A 164 -5.58 -10.94 -11.13
CA SER A 164 -4.20 -11.41 -11.22
C SER A 164 -3.32 -10.28 -11.70
N VAL A 165 -2.02 -10.36 -11.43
CA VAL A 165 -0.99 -9.46 -11.98
C VAL A 165 -1.11 -9.38 -13.51
N TYR A 166 -0.97 -8.18 -14.09
CA TYR A 166 -1.02 -7.96 -15.54
C TYR A 166 -0.16 -6.77 -15.96
N THR A 167 0.19 -6.68 -17.25
CA THR A 167 0.87 -5.51 -17.81
C THR A 167 -0.13 -4.37 -17.98
N ALA A 168 0.00 -3.28 -17.22
CA ALA A 168 -0.88 -2.12 -17.30
C ALA A 168 -0.65 -1.32 -18.58
N ILE A 169 0.62 -1.10 -18.91
CA ILE A 169 1.03 -0.43 -20.13
C ILE A 169 2.40 -0.96 -20.58
N GLU A 170 2.60 -1.01 -21.89
CA GLU A 170 3.87 -1.32 -22.52
C GLU A 170 4.15 -0.27 -23.60
N LYS A 171 5.32 0.38 -23.54
CA LYS A 171 5.78 1.33 -24.56
C LYS A 171 7.27 1.08 -24.82
N GLU A 172 7.59 0.84 -26.10
CA GLU A 172 8.94 0.50 -26.53
C GLU A 172 9.48 -0.72 -25.76
N GLU A 173 10.64 -0.61 -25.11
CA GLU A 173 11.26 -1.68 -24.30
C GLU A 173 10.92 -1.59 -22.80
N LYS A 174 9.94 -0.76 -22.43
CA LYS A 174 9.52 -0.57 -21.03
C LYS A 174 8.07 -1.00 -20.83
N SER A 175 7.81 -1.63 -19.69
CA SER A 175 6.46 -1.98 -19.26
C SER A 175 6.24 -1.62 -17.80
N LEU A 176 4.99 -1.33 -17.46
CA LEU A 176 4.53 -1.15 -16.09
C LEU A 176 3.63 -2.34 -15.74
N THR A 177 3.99 -3.06 -14.68
CA THR A 177 3.18 -4.18 -14.18
C THR A 177 2.20 -3.66 -13.14
N GLU A 178 0.90 -3.97 -13.29
CA GLU A 178 -0.08 -3.75 -12.24
C GLU A 178 -0.19 -4.99 -11.35
N PHE A 179 -0.21 -4.74 -10.04
CA PHE A 179 -0.48 -5.71 -8.99
C PHE A 179 -1.79 -5.35 -8.27
N PRO A 180 -2.94 -5.88 -8.75
CA PRO A 180 -4.24 -5.51 -8.23
C PRO A 180 -4.44 -5.96 -6.78
N MET A 181 -5.09 -5.12 -5.98
CA MET A 181 -5.41 -5.47 -4.60
C MET A 181 -6.32 -6.70 -4.50
N SER A 182 -6.04 -7.54 -3.51
CA SER A 182 -6.65 -8.86 -3.44
C SER A 182 -8.15 -8.86 -3.16
N THR A 183 -8.84 -9.65 -3.99
CA THR A 183 -10.26 -9.96 -3.89
C THR A 183 -10.50 -11.45 -4.13
N MET A 184 -11.45 -12.01 -3.38
CA MET A 184 -11.97 -13.36 -3.64
C MET A 184 -13.29 -13.28 -4.38
N LYS A 185 -13.57 -14.25 -5.25
CA LYS A 185 -14.86 -14.34 -5.93
C LYS A 185 -15.91 -14.95 -5.00
N PHE A 186 -17.03 -14.28 -4.81
CA PHE A 186 -18.18 -14.78 -4.07
C PHE A 186 -19.47 -14.37 -4.79
N PHE A 187 -20.27 -15.35 -5.23
CA PHE A 187 -21.50 -15.14 -6.02
C PHE A 187 -21.33 -14.16 -7.21
N GLY A 188 -20.26 -14.34 -7.99
CA GLY A 188 -19.98 -13.51 -9.16
C GLY A 188 -19.50 -12.09 -8.86
N LYS A 189 -19.30 -11.75 -7.58
CA LYS A 189 -18.74 -10.47 -7.14
C LYS A 189 -17.35 -10.64 -6.57
N ASN A 190 -16.52 -9.61 -6.72
CA ASN A 190 -15.23 -9.52 -6.09
C ASN A 190 -15.41 -8.97 -4.67
N ILE A 191 -15.04 -9.76 -3.67
CA ILE A 191 -15.10 -9.38 -2.27
C ILE A 191 -13.70 -9.04 -1.78
N PRO A 192 -13.47 -7.81 -1.30
CA PRO A 192 -12.16 -7.39 -0.82
C PRO A 192 -11.80 -8.07 0.51
N PHE A 193 -10.54 -8.49 0.63
CA PHE A 193 -9.96 -8.97 1.89
C PHE A 193 -8.53 -8.48 2.13
N GLY A 194 -7.95 -7.74 1.18
CA GLY A 194 -6.53 -7.41 1.05
C GLY A 194 -5.95 -6.47 2.12
N GLY A 195 -6.44 -6.47 3.35
CA GLY A 195 -5.86 -5.68 4.45
C GLY A 195 -6.61 -4.39 4.75
N GLY A 196 -5.90 -3.39 5.29
CA GLY A 196 -6.45 -2.13 5.78
C GLY A 196 -7.67 -2.32 6.68
N GLY A 197 -8.73 -1.55 6.43
CA GLY A 197 -10.00 -1.66 7.14
C GLY A 197 -10.61 -3.06 7.15
N TYR A 198 -10.41 -3.86 6.09
CA TYR A 198 -10.97 -5.22 6.01
C TYR A 198 -10.33 -6.16 7.02
N LEU A 199 -9.02 -6.04 7.26
CA LEU A 199 -8.34 -6.82 8.31
C LEU A 199 -8.86 -6.45 9.69
N ARG A 200 -9.14 -5.18 9.97
CA ARG A 200 -9.71 -4.77 11.27
C ARG A 200 -11.15 -5.28 11.46
N ILE A 201 -11.99 -5.05 10.45
CA ILE A 201 -13.45 -5.29 10.50
C ILE A 201 -13.79 -6.78 10.50
N PHE A 202 -13.19 -7.57 9.62
CA PHE A 202 -13.55 -8.98 9.47
C PHE A 202 -12.74 -9.90 10.40
N PRO A 203 -13.31 -11.02 10.88
CA PRO A 203 -12.54 -12.01 11.65
C PRO A 203 -11.40 -12.64 10.83
N ASN A 204 -10.33 -13.10 11.48
CA ASN A 204 -9.16 -13.68 10.79
C ASN A 204 -9.50 -14.88 9.88
N TRP A 205 -10.53 -15.69 10.21
CA TRP A 205 -10.94 -16.80 9.35
C TRP A 205 -11.36 -16.33 7.95
N PHE A 206 -11.92 -15.12 7.84
CA PHE A 206 -12.36 -14.55 6.57
C PHE A 206 -11.15 -14.17 5.70
N THR A 207 -10.17 -13.48 6.28
CA THR A 207 -8.91 -13.16 5.59
C THR A 207 -8.17 -14.43 5.17
N ARG A 208 -8.09 -15.44 6.04
CA ARG A 208 -7.53 -16.77 5.72
C ARG A 208 -8.24 -17.43 4.54
N MET A 209 -9.57 -17.38 4.51
CA MET A 209 -10.38 -17.91 3.41
C MET A 209 -10.07 -17.18 2.11
N GLY A 210 -9.96 -15.85 2.15
CA GLY A 210 -9.57 -15.03 0.99
C GLY A 210 -8.20 -15.41 0.44
N ILE A 211 -7.17 -15.46 1.29
CA ILE A 211 -5.81 -15.86 0.91
C ILE A 211 -5.81 -17.26 0.30
N LYS A 212 -6.40 -18.25 0.98
CA LYS A 212 -6.48 -19.63 0.47
C LYS A 212 -7.22 -19.73 -0.87
N SER A 213 -8.27 -18.92 -1.05
CA SER A 213 -9.02 -18.87 -2.31
C SER A 213 -8.12 -18.42 -3.46
N VAL A 214 -7.46 -17.26 -3.34
CA VAL A 214 -6.62 -16.74 -4.44
C VAL A 214 -5.37 -17.59 -4.66
N ASN A 215 -4.78 -18.13 -3.59
CA ASN A 215 -3.65 -19.05 -3.68
C ASN A 215 -4.01 -20.34 -4.45
N LYS A 216 -5.24 -20.85 -4.30
CA LYS A 216 -5.75 -22.00 -5.07
C LYS A 216 -5.92 -21.69 -6.55
N GLU A 217 -6.15 -20.43 -6.89
CA GLU A 217 -6.18 -19.93 -8.27
C GLU A 217 -4.78 -19.67 -8.84
N GLY A 218 -3.70 -19.88 -8.06
CA GLY A 218 -2.32 -19.57 -8.46
C GLY A 218 -1.98 -18.08 -8.37
N ILE A 219 -2.83 -17.27 -7.73
CA ILE A 219 -2.64 -15.82 -7.59
C ILE A 219 -2.08 -15.54 -6.18
N PRO A 220 -0.96 -14.81 -6.05
CA PRO A 220 -0.47 -14.41 -4.74
C PRO A 220 -1.46 -13.42 -4.10
N ALA A 221 -1.77 -13.62 -2.82
CA ALA A 221 -2.52 -12.60 -2.09
C ALA A 221 -1.64 -11.38 -1.88
N ILE A 222 -2.21 -10.18 -2.01
CA ILE A 222 -1.59 -8.90 -1.73
C ILE A 222 -2.33 -8.29 -0.54
N MET A 223 -1.60 -8.03 0.54
CA MET A 223 -2.13 -7.36 1.73
C MET A 223 -1.42 -6.03 1.96
N TYR A 224 -2.20 -5.01 2.31
CA TYR A 224 -1.70 -3.70 2.75
C TYR A 224 -2.22 -3.35 4.15
N MET A 225 -1.58 -2.39 4.79
CA MET A 225 -1.98 -1.82 6.08
C MET A 225 -1.34 -0.46 6.25
N HIS A 226 -1.86 0.35 7.17
CA HIS A 226 -1.22 1.60 7.56
C HIS A 226 -0.66 1.50 8.98
N PRO A 227 0.46 2.18 9.31
CA PRO A 227 1.02 2.16 10.66
C PRO A 227 0.01 2.57 11.74
N TRP A 228 -0.80 3.59 11.48
CA TRP A 228 -1.81 4.08 12.43
C TRP A 228 -2.89 3.04 12.78
N GLU A 229 -3.06 1.98 11.97
CA GLU A 229 -4.01 0.89 12.23
C GLU A 229 -3.56 -0.04 13.37
N PHE A 230 -2.37 0.20 13.93
CA PHE A 230 -1.78 -0.51 15.06
C PHE A 230 -1.54 0.42 16.26
N ASP A 231 -2.12 1.62 16.23
CA ASP A 231 -2.03 2.62 17.30
C ASP A 231 -3.38 2.81 17.99
N ALA A 232 -3.59 2.09 19.09
CA ALA A 232 -4.81 2.20 19.88
C ALA A 232 -4.92 3.54 20.63
N ASP A 233 -3.80 4.25 20.78
CA ASP A 233 -3.68 5.49 21.54
C ASP A 233 -3.53 6.71 20.63
N GLN A 234 -3.78 6.55 19.33
CA GLN A 234 -3.78 7.67 18.38
C GLN A 234 -4.81 8.74 18.80
N PRO A 235 -4.56 10.02 18.45
CA PRO A 235 -5.49 11.10 18.69
C PRO A 235 -6.91 10.78 18.20
N LYS A 236 -7.91 11.10 19.04
CA LYS A 236 -9.31 10.89 18.69
C LYS A 236 -9.86 12.13 17.99
N VAL A 237 -10.46 11.89 16.84
CA VAL A 237 -11.07 12.91 15.98
C VAL A 237 -12.57 12.68 15.93
N GLU A 238 -13.34 13.76 15.90
CA GLU A 238 -14.78 13.68 15.68
C GLU A 238 -15.08 13.29 14.22
N LEU A 239 -15.68 12.11 14.07
CA LEU A 239 -16.03 11.53 12.76
C LEU A 239 -17.49 11.07 12.75
N GLY A 240 -18.10 11.08 11.56
CA GLY A 240 -19.40 10.44 11.36
C GLY A 240 -19.35 8.95 11.71
N LYS A 241 -20.47 8.36 12.15
CA LYS A 241 -20.53 6.98 12.68
C LYS A 241 -19.86 5.93 11.79
N ILE A 242 -20.09 6.00 10.48
CA ILE A 242 -19.50 5.04 9.51
C ILE A 242 -17.99 5.24 9.39
N GLN A 243 -17.51 6.48 9.35
CA GLN A 243 -16.09 6.80 9.26
C GLN A 243 -15.36 6.42 10.54
N SER A 244 -15.95 6.74 11.70
CA SER A 244 -15.44 6.33 13.01
C SER A 244 -15.30 4.81 13.13
N ALA A 245 -16.27 4.05 12.62
CA ALA A 245 -16.18 2.59 12.59
C ALA A 245 -15.04 2.09 11.68
N ARG A 246 -14.88 2.65 10.46
CA ARG A 246 -13.79 2.27 9.55
C ARG A 246 -12.40 2.65 10.11
N HIS A 247 -12.32 3.75 10.85
CA HIS A 247 -11.08 4.25 11.44
C HIS A 247 -10.70 3.44 12.68
N TYR A 248 -11.54 3.40 13.71
CA TYR A 248 -11.16 2.94 15.06
C TYR A 248 -11.51 1.49 15.40
N TYR A 249 -12.37 0.82 14.62
CA TYR A 249 -12.86 -0.51 15.01
C TYR A 249 -11.72 -1.52 15.14
N ASN A 250 -11.65 -2.20 16.28
CA ASN A 250 -10.76 -3.33 16.54
C ASN A 250 -9.24 -3.06 16.35
N ILE A 251 -8.80 -1.80 16.41
CA ILE A 251 -7.36 -1.44 16.32
C ILE A 251 -6.52 -2.20 17.35
N LYS A 252 -6.99 -2.31 18.61
CA LYS A 252 -6.25 -2.96 19.71
C LYS A 252 -5.81 -4.38 19.41
N ASN A 253 -6.60 -5.14 18.64
CA ASN A 253 -6.30 -6.54 18.34
C ASN A 253 -5.63 -6.71 16.96
N ASN A 254 -5.45 -5.63 16.20
CA ASN A 254 -5.03 -5.72 14.80
C ASN A 254 -3.62 -6.28 14.64
N LEU A 255 -2.70 -5.94 15.54
CA LEU A 255 -1.31 -6.44 15.52
C LEU A 255 -1.25 -7.96 15.75
N SER A 256 -2.01 -8.48 16.73
CA SER A 256 -2.12 -9.92 16.98
C SER A 256 -2.74 -10.65 15.78
N LYS A 257 -3.75 -10.05 15.15
CA LYS A 257 -4.39 -10.61 13.95
C LYS A 257 -3.41 -10.73 12.79
N LEU A 258 -2.60 -9.70 12.55
CA LEU A 258 -1.54 -9.73 11.55
C LEU A 258 -0.53 -10.83 11.87
N GLY A 259 -0.01 -10.89 13.10
CA GLY A 259 0.96 -11.91 13.51
C GLY A 259 0.51 -13.34 13.23
N GLN A 260 -0.78 -13.66 13.47
CA GLN A 260 -1.32 -14.98 13.14
C GLN A 260 -1.34 -15.30 11.63
N LEU A 261 -1.49 -14.28 10.77
CA LEU A 261 -1.45 -14.47 9.31
C LEU A 261 0.00 -14.61 8.82
N LEU A 262 0.94 -13.91 9.47
CA LEU A 262 2.37 -14.04 9.19
C LEU A 262 2.89 -15.44 9.56
N ASP A 263 2.34 -16.07 10.60
CA ASP A 263 2.70 -17.44 10.98
C ASP A 263 2.13 -18.51 10.02
N GLU A 264 0.98 -18.26 9.39
CA GLU A 264 0.26 -19.27 8.59
C GLU A 264 0.66 -19.27 7.10
N PHE A 265 1.07 -18.12 6.56
CA PHE A 265 1.35 -17.94 5.15
C PHE A 265 2.78 -17.44 4.91
N ARG A 266 3.29 -17.65 3.70
CA ARG A 266 4.57 -17.08 3.27
C ARG A 266 4.35 -15.69 2.68
N TRP A 267 5.28 -14.79 2.97
CA TRP A 267 5.20 -13.38 2.62
C TRP A 267 6.51 -12.89 1.99
N THR A 268 6.40 -11.97 1.04
CA THR A 268 7.50 -11.36 0.30
C THR A 268 7.16 -9.89 -0.03
N SER A 269 8.14 -9.13 -0.50
CA SER A 269 7.93 -7.80 -1.09
C SER A 269 7.56 -7.87 -2.59
N PHE A 270 7.11 -6.74 -3.14
CA PHE A 270 6.87 -6.57 -4.58
C PHE A 270 8.17 -6.74 -5.37
N LYS A 271 9.23 -6.01 -4.99
CA LYS A 271 10.57 -6.11 -5.59
C LYS A 271 11.06 -7.54 -5.68
N GLU A 272 11.00 -8.31 -4.59
CA GLU A 272 11.44 -9.70 -4.61
C GLU A 272 10.62 -10.57 -5.56
N THR A 273 9.31 -10.31 -5.70
CA THR A 273 8.45 -11.03 -6.65
C THR A 273 8.85 -10.74 -8.09
N ILE A 274 9.12 -9.47 -8.42
CA ILE A 274 9.56 -9.05 -9.75
C ILE A 274 10.93 -9.68 -10.07
N GLU A 275 11.90 -9.59 -9.16
CA GLU A 275 13.24 -10.16 -9.34
C GLU A 275 13.21 -11.69 -9.53
N LYS A 276 12.33 -12.41 -8.82
CA LYS A 276 12.16 -13.86 -8.97
C LYS A 276 11.57 -14.21 -10.34
N ASN A 277 10.61 -13.45 -10.84
CA ASN A 277 10.00 -13.68 -12.15
C ASN A 277 11.00 -13.44 -13.30
N ILE A 278 11.83 -12.40 -13.22
CA ILE A 278 12.88 -12.12 -14.21
C ILE A 278 13.91 -13.27 -14.26
N LYS A 279 14.30 -13.82 -13.11
CA LYS A 279 15.26 -14.93 -13.06
C LYS A 279 14.71 -16.22 -13.67
N GLN A 280 13.40 -16.46 -13.56
CA GLN A 280 12.74 -17.64 -14.15
C GLN A 280 12.58 -17.55 -15.67
N THR A 281 12.45 -16.34 -16.23
CA THR A 281 12.37 -16.16 -17.69
C THR A 281 13.74 -16.16 -18.38
N ALA A 282 14.81 -15.92 -17.62
CA ALA A 282 16.19 -15.93 -18.11
C ALA A 282 16.90 -17.30 -18.03
N SER A 283 16.26 -18.31 -17.41
CA SER A 283 16.78 -19.69 -17.23
C SER A 283 16.09 -20.70 -18.13
#